data_AF-A0A1J3JLL8-F1
#
_entry.id   AF-A0A1J3JLL8-F1
#
_cell.length_a   1.000
_cell.length_b   1.000
_cell.length_c   1.000
_cell.angle_alpha   90.00
_cell.angle_beta   90.00
_cell.angle_gamma   90.00
#
_symmetry.space_group_name_H-M   'P 1'
#
loop_
_entity.id
_entity.type
_entity.pdbx_description
1 polymer ?
#
loop_
_entity_poly.entity_id
_entity_poly.type
_entity_poly.pdbx_seq_one_letter_code
_entity_poly.pdbx_strand_id
1 'polypeptide(L)'
;SKMFLTSSLSKMSTNKSSLLLQLNPVHKMIPVLVHNGKPISESHVILEYIDDTWRNNPILPQDPYEKAMARFWAKFVDEQV
;
A
#
# COMPACT_ATOMS: atom_id res chain seq x y z
N SER A 1 0.83 -2.24 18.37
CA SER A 1 1.53 -2.42 17.09
C SER A 1 2.00 -1.07 16.58
N LYS A 2 3.30 -0.92 16.27
CA LYS A 2 3.84 0.31 15.68
C LYS A 2 3.57 0.30 14.17
N MET A 3 2.76 1.22 13.69
CA MET A 3 2.55 1.49 12.27
C MET A 3 3.71 2.36 11.79
N PHE A 4 4.68 1.77 11.08
CA PHE A 4 5.76 2.53 10.46
C PHE A 4 5.31 2.98 9.07
N LEU A 5 4.69 4.16 8.98
CA LEU A 5 4.52 4.86 7.71
C LEU A 5 5.78 5.69 7.47
N THR A 6 6.77 5.15 6.76
CA THR A 6 7.90 5.97 6.31
C THR A 6 7.44 6.78 5.10
N SER A 7 6.83 7.94 5.33
CA SER A 7 6.66 8.96 4.29
C SER A 7 8.03 9.59 4.01
N SER A 8 8.81 8.99 3.13
CA SER A 8 9.97 9.68 2.54
C SER A 8 9.58 10.12 1.14
N LEU A 9 9.11 11.37 1.04
CA LEU A 9 9.18 12.16 -0.17
C LEU A 9 10.65 12.33 -0.54
N SER A 10 11.23 11.36 -1.24
CA SER A 10 12.52 11.55 -1.92
C SER A 10 12.35 11.21 -3.38
N LYS A 11 12.03 12.26 -4.14
CA LYS A 11 12.39 12.45 -5.54
C LYS A 11 13.77 11.81 -5.78
N MET A 12 13.81 10.78 -6.64
CA MET A 12 15.01 10.18 -7.25
C MET A 12 16.23 9.94 -6.32
N SER A 13 16.22 8.87 -5.52
CA SER A 13 17.45 8.28 -4.97
C SER A 13 17.81 7.03 -5.78
N THR A 14 18.97 7.03 -6.43
CA THR A 14 19.56 5.85 -7.08
C THR A 14 20.04 4.78 -6.09
N ASN A 15 20.03 5.08 -4.78
CA ASN A 15 20.34 4.12 -3.72
C ASN A 15 19.08 3.77 -2.93
N LYS A 16 18.38 2.73 -3.37
CA LYS A 16 17.30 2.09 -2.59
C LYS A 16 17.91 1.45 -1.34
N SER A 17 17.25 1.55 -0.19
CA SER A 17 17.76 0.97 1.06
C SER A 17 17.80 -0.56 0.98
N SER A 18 18.78 -1.18 1.62
CA SER A 18 18.88 -2.65 1.72
C SER A 18 17.62 -3.27 2.31
N LEU A 19 17.00 -2.59 3.28
CA LEU A 19 15.74 -2.99 3.88
C LEU A 19 14.59 -3.00 2.86
N LEU A 20 14.46 -1.97 2.01
CA LEU A 20 13.41 -1.96 0.97
C LEU A 20 13.59 -3.12 -0.02
N LEU A 21 14.83 -3.40 -0.41
CA LEU A 21 15.13 -4.51 -1.32
C LEU A 21 14.81 -5.87 -0.69
N GLN A 22 14.95 -6.01 0.63
CA GLN A 22 14.55 -7.21 1.36
C GLN A 22 13.03 -7.35 1.48
N LEU A 23 12.32 -6.24 1.75
CA LEU A 23 10.88 -6.26 1.99
C LEU A 23 10.05 -6.30 0.70
N ASN A 24 10.54 -5.71 -0.39
CA ASN A 24 9.91 -5.76 -1.72
C ASN A 24 10.98 -6.09 -2.77
N PRO A 25 11.40 -7.36 -2.89
CA PRO A 25 12.44 -7.76 -3.83
C PRO A 25 11.99 -7.67 -5.30
N VAL A 26 10.67 -7.72 -5.56
CA VAL A 26 10.09 -7.74 -6.90
C VAL A 26 10.11 -6.34 -7.52
N HIS A 27 9.32 -5.41 -6.98
CA HIS A 27 9.19 -4.07 -7.55
C HIS A 27 10.25 -3.11 -6.98
N LYS A 28 10.74 -3.39 -5.75
CA LYS A 28 11.72 -2.53 -5.07
C LYS A 28 11.17 -1.11 -4.90
N MET A 29 9.86 -0.98 -4.78
CA MET A 29 9.16 0.30 -4.69
C MET A 29 8.46 0.42 -3.34
N ILE A 30 8.27 1.67 -2.92
CA ILE A 30 7.40 2.04 -1.80
C ILE A 30 6.02 2.41 -2.35
N PRO A 31 4.95 2.33 -1.54
CA PRO A 31 4.91 1.90 -0.14
C PRO A 31 5.07 0.38 0.07
N VAL A 32 5.57 0.00 1.25
CA VAL A 32 5.56 -1.38 1.76
C VAL A 32 5.07 -1.34 3.21
N LEU A 33 3.97 -2.05 3.51
CA LEU A 33 3.44 -2.22 4.85
C LEU A 33 4.05 -3.49 5.48
N VAL A 34 4.55 -3.41 6.71
CA VAL A 34 4.97 -4.60 7.47
C VAL A 34 4.06 -4.77 8.67
N HIS A 35 3.26 -5.85 8.68
CA HIS A 35 2.41 -6.21 9.81
C HIS A 35 2.76 -7.62 10.31
N ASN A 36 3.09 -7.74 11.60
CA ASN A 36 3.51 -9.00 12.23
C ASN A 36 4.68 -9.68 11.50
N GLY A 37 5.67 -8.89 11.06
CA GLY A 37 6.85 -9.36 10.33
C GLY A 37 6.59 -9.77 8.88
N LYS A 38 5.35 -9.61 8.39
CA LYS A 38 4.98 -9.95 7.00
C LYS A 38 4.92 -8.68 6.15
N PRO A 39 5.79 -8.52 5.15
CA PRO A 39 5.72 -7.39 4.23
C PRO A 39 4.58 -7.56 3.22
N ILE A 40 3.93 -6.44 2.90
CA ILE A 40 2.85 -6.32 1.93
C ILE A 40 3.21 -5.12 1.05
N SER A 41 3.35 -5.36 -0.24
CA SER A 41 3.71 -4.34 -1.25
C SER A 41 2.49 -4.03 -2.11
N GLU A 42 2.61 -2.98 -2.94
CA GLU A 42 1.54 -2.40 -3.77
C GLU A 42 0.51 -1.60 -2.97
N SER A 43 0.30 -0.35 -3.39
CA SER A 43 -0.61 0.61 -2.75
C SER A 43 -2.03 0.03 -2.56
N HIS A 44 -2.61 -0.50 -3.62
CA HIS A 44 -3.97 -1.04 -3.62
C HIS A 44 -4.11 -2.28 -2.71
N VAL A 45 -3.11 -3.17 -2.72
CA VAL A 45 -3.09 -4.37 -1.85
C VAL A 45 -2.96 -3.97 -0.38
N ILE A 46 -2.12 -2.96 -0.08
CA ILE A 46 -1.99 -2.42 1.28
C ILE A 46 -3.33 -1.85 1.78
N LEU A 47 -4.04 -1.09 0.94
CA LEU A 47 -5.33 -0.51 1.31
C LEU A 47 -6.38 -1.58 1.58
N GLU A 48 -6.47 -2.60 0.72
CA GLU A 48 -7.38 -3.73 0.94
C GLU A 48 -7.06 -4.48 2.22
N TYR A 49 -5.78 -4.75 2.48
CA TYR A 49 -5.34 -5.40 3.71
C TYR A 49 -5.73 -4.62 4.97
N ILE A 50 -5.59 -3.28 4.94
CA ILE A 50 -5.98 -2.43 6.06
C ILE A 50 -7.49 -2.49 6.29
N ASP A 51 -8.29 -2.37 5.23
CA ASP A 51 -9.75 -2.40 5.31
C ASP A 51 -10.27 -3.73 5.89
N ASP A 52 -9.66 -4.86 5.48
CA ASP A 52 -10.03 -6.19 5.97
C ASP A 52 -9.57 -6.47 7.40
N THR A 53 -8.45 -5.86 7.83
CA THR A 53 -7.84 -6.08 9.15
C THR A 53 -8.46 -5.21 10.24
N TRP A 54 -8.77 -3.93 9.95
CA TRP A 54 -9.28 -2.96 10.92
C TRP A 54 -10.67 -2.44 10.57
N ARG A 55 -11.69 -3.27 10.80
CA ARG A 55 -13.09 -3.01 10.40
C ARG A 55 -13.79 -1.85 11.11
N ASN A 56 -13.21 -1.30 12.17
CA ASN A 56 -13.87 -0.27 12.98
C ASN A 56 -13.87 1.11 12.31
N ASN A 57 -13.02 1.33 11.31
CA ASN A 57 -12.96 2.57 10.56
C ASN A 57 -12.58 2.25 9.10
N PRO A 58 -13.55 1.76 8.30
CA PRO A 58 -13.27 1.31 6.95
C PRO A 58 -12.82 2.49 6.07
N ILE A 59 -11.81 2.22 5.25
CA ILE A 59 -11.29 3.17 4.26
C ILE A 59 -12.16 3.12 3.01
N LEU A 60 -12.64 1.93 2.66
CA LEU A 60 -13.48 1.72 1.48
C LEU A 60 -14.97 1.84 1.84
N PRO A 61 -15.80 2.27 0.87
CA PRO A 61 -17.25 2.18 1.00
C PRO A 61 -17.68 0.76 1.35
N GLN A 62 -18.72 0.61 2.17
CA GLN A 62 -19.23 -0.70 2.55
C GLN A 62 -20.18 -1.29 1.50
N ASP A 63 -20.85 -0.43 0.74
CA ASP A 63 -21.66 -0.87 -0.41
C ASP A 63 -20.76 -1.56 -1.46
N PRO A 64 -21.13 -2.75 -1.97
CA PRO A 64 -20.28 -3.49 -2.91
C PRO A 64 -20.02 -2.74 -4.23
N TYR A 65 -21.01 -2.02 -4.74
CA TYR A 65 -20.87 -1.28 -6.00
C TYR A 65 -19.96 -0.06 -5.82
N GLU A 66 -20.19 0.72 -4.76
CA GLU A 66 -19.32 1.86 -4.44
C GLU A 66 -17.89 1.43 -4.16
N LYS A 67 -17.69 0.31 -3.46
CA LYS A 67 -16.37 -0.30 -3.22
C LYS A 67 -15.69 -0.68 -4.53
N ALA A 68 -16.42 -1.30 -5.46
CA ALA A 68 -15.89 -1.65 -6.78
C ALA A 68 -15.49 -0.40 -7.58
N MET A 69 -16.31 0.66 -7.54
CA MET A 69 -16.01 1.92 -8.22
C MET A 69 -14.80 2.64 -7.62
N ALA A 70 -14.66 2.64 -6.30
CA ALA A 70 -13.49 3.20 -5.62
C ALA A 70 -12.20 2.48 -6.05
N ARG A 71 -12.23 1.13 -6.10
CA ARG A 71 -11.11 0.31 -6.59
C ARG A 71 -10.78 0.57 -8.06
N PHE A 72 -11.81 0.68 -8.91
CA PHE A 72 -11.62 1.00 -10.32
C PHE A 72 -10.88 2.32 -10.50
N TRP A 73 -11.33 3.39 -9.84
CA TRP A 73 -10.69 4.70 -9.98
C TRP A 73 -9.29 4.74 -9.38
N ALA A 74 -9.04 4.07 -8.24
CA ALA A 74 -7.71 3.95 -7.67
C ALA A 74 -6.73 3.30 -8.64
N LYS A 75 -7.13 2.17 -9.26
CA LYS A 75 -6.32 1.48 -10.25
C LYS A 75 -6.11 2.31 -11.52
N PHE A 76 -7.16 2.96 -12.02
CA PHE A 76 -7.08 3.80 -13.22
C PHE A 76 -6.07 4.94 -13.04
N VAL A 77 -6.07 5.59 -11.86
CA VAL A 77 -5.09 6.65 -11.57
C VAL A 77 -3.67 6.09 -11.50
N ASP A 78 -3.45 4.95 -10.84
CA ASP A 78 -2.13 4.32 -10.74
C ASP A 78 -1.55 3.93 -12.11
N GLU A 79 -2.38 3.52 -13.08
CA GLU A 79 -1.93 3.15 -14.44
C GLU A 79 -1.63 4.35 -15.36
N GLN A 80 -2.09 5.55 -15.01
CA GLN A 80 -1.94 6.75 -15.83
C GLN A 80 -0.67 7.57 -15.49
N VAL A 81 0.15 7.12 -14.53
CA VAL A 81 1.35 7.82 -14.04
C VAL A 81 2.64 7.28 -14.66
#